data_AF-A0AA92EQR7-F1
#
_entry.id   AF-A0AA92EQR7-F1
#
_cell.length_a   1.000
_cell.length_b   1.000
_cell.length_c   1.000
_cell.angle_alpha   90.00
_cell.angle_beta   90.00
_cell.angle_gamma   90.00
#
_symmetry.space_group_name_H-M   'P 1'
#
loop_
_entity.id
_entity.type
_entity.pdbx_description
1 polymer ?
#
loop_
_entity_poly.entity_id
_entity_poly.type
_entity_poly.pdbx_seq_one_letter_code
_entity_poly.pdbx_strand_id
1 'polypeptide(L)'
;MRVIIVAGVVALLSHAVSAANLHDLALKTVAPTTGVTQQQCGVMAPVTLYLPTSHEQQVLNNLSRWHKHPLARFVNCFSVQRYRPEQLHCERAGTRQRANCGWHSSNEDLSSTRSILFVAAEHGLASSYPNQITLPTDASLSLLAHELGHWLGLADEYAMAPELAENFCSGRYDHASANVVVTDRLQMSSAELQQLWHQLPWHFAVDDWRQLAKAVNEDKWQLGSLANMVGLHAIATCDAVEGKYAWRPVADMTPMQYYDINQWPPLYLELIARPQ
;
A
#
# COMPACT_ATOMS: atom_id res chain seq x y z
N MET A 1 -0.91 23.30 75.22
CA MET A 1 -2.05 23.41 76.15
C MET A 1 -3.30 23.72 75.31
N ARG A 2 -4.26 22.78 75.31
CA ARG A 2 -5.70 22.88 74.94
C ARG A 2 -6.16 23.68 73.71
N VAL A 3 -6.54 22.91 72.68
CA VAL A 3 -7.80 22.91 71.89
C VAL A 3 -8.85 23.99 72.21
N ILE A 4 -9.35 24.69 71.17
CA ILE A 4 -10.79 24.87 70.91
C ILE A 4 -11.05 24.77 69.39
N ILE A 5 -12.00 23.89 69.03
CA ILE A 5 -12.57 23.64 67.71
C ILE A 5 -13.79 24.56 67.53
N VAL A 6 -13.96 25.19 66.37
CA VAL A 6 -15.27 25.64 65.88
C VAL A 6 -15.42 25.22 64.42
N ALA A 7 -16.41 24.35 64.19
CA ALA A 7 -16.82 23.85 62.88
C ALA A 7 -17.76 24.87 62.21
N GLY A 8 -17.48 25.20 60.94
CA GLY A 8 -18.37 25.93 60.05
C GLY A 8 -18.69 25.07 58.84
N VAL A 9 -19.92 24.59 58.76
CA VAL A 9 -20.48 23.81 57.65
C VAL A 9 -20.84 24.77 56.52
N VAL A 10 -20.22 24.63 55.35
CA VAL A 10 -20.68 25.25 54.10
C VAL A 10 -21.16 24.13 53.18
N ALA A 11 -22.47 24.08 52.97
CA ALA A 11 -23.12 23.20 52.02
C ALA A 11 -22.89 23.73 50.59
N LEU A 12 -22.16 22.97 49.77
CA LEU A 12 -22.08 23.19 48.33
C LEU A 12 -23.03 22.20 47.64
N LEU A 13 -24.06 22.77 47.00
CA LEU A 13 -25.07 22.08 46.21
C LEU A 13 -24.46 21.56 44.90
N SER A 14 -24.29 20.24 44.83
CA SER A 14 -23.97 19.50 43.61
C SER A 14 -25.14 19.57 42.62
N HIS A 15 -25.01 20.37 41.57
CA HIS A 15 -25.91 20.27 40.41
C HIS A 15 -25.31 19.26 39.42
N ALA A 16 -25.84 18.04 39.47
CA ALA A 16 -25.65 17.04 38.44
C ALA A 16 -26.37 17.50 37.16
N VAL A 17 -25.62 17.79 36.10
CA VAL A 17 -26.20 17.98 34.77
C VAL A 17 -26.35 16.61 34.12
N SER A 18 -27.60 16.17 34.00
CA SER A 18 -28.01 14.97 33.30
C SER A 18 -27.81 15.15 31.79
N ALA A 19 -26.89 14.41 31.20
CA ALA A 19 -26.75 14.30 29.75
C ALA A 19 -27.77 13.30 29.22
N ALA A 20 -28.97 13.80 28.92
CA ALA A 20 -29.99 13.06 28.18
C ALA A 20 -30.48 13.90 27.00
N ASN A 21 -30.44 13.29 25.82
CA ASN A 21 -31.21 13.61 24.61
C ASN A 21 -30.78 14.83 23.78
N LEU A 22 -29.68 14.66 23.05
CA LEU A 22 -29.36 15.44 21.83
C LEU A 22 -29.69 14.68 20.53
N HIS A 23 -30.51 13.62 20.60
CA HIS A 23 -30.87 12.79 19.44
C HIS A 23 -32.24 13.07 18.81
N ASP A 24 -33.02 14.05 19.31
CA ASP A 24 -34.44 14.19 18.93
C ASP A 24 -34.85 15.57 18.37
N LEU A 25 -33.91 16.31 17.78
CA LEU A 25 -34.20 17.59 17.11
C LEU A 25 -33.43 17.72 15.78
N ALA A 26 -33.62 16.75 14.89
CA ALA A 26 -33.21 16.87 13.49
C ALA A 26 -34.09 16.08 12.50
N LEU A 27 -35.38 15.89 12.83
CA LEU A 27 -36.38 15.31 11.91
C LEU A 27 -37.44 16.36 11.57
N LYS A 28 -37.06 17.33 10.72
CA LYS A 28 -38.02 18.10 9.91
C LYS A 28 -37.47 18.29 8.49
N THR A 29 -37.95 17.41 7.62
CA THR A 29 -38.32 17.66 6.22
C THR A 29 -37.40 18.57 5.38
N VAL A 30 -36.49 17.94 4.65
CA VAL A 30 -35.95 18.48 3.39
C VAL A 30 -36.37 17.54 2.27
N ALA A 31 -37.06 18.08 1.27
CA ALA A 31 -37.50 17.37 0.06
C ALA A 31 -36.31 16.87 -0.76
N PRO A 32 -36.44 15.78 -1.54
CA PRO A 32 -35.35 15.26 -2.35
C PRO A 32 -35.15 16.15 -3.58
N THR A 33 -34.20 17.08 -3.49
CA THR A 33 -33.59 17.67 -4.68
C THR A 33 -32.70 16.63 -5.34
N THR A 34 -33.12 16.18 -6.52
CA THR A 34 -32.28 15.57 -7.55
C THR A 34 -30.99 16.36 -7.74
N GLY A 35 -29.83 15.73 -7.55
CA GLY A 35 -28.55 16.32 -7.94
C GLY A 35 -27.35 15.86 -7.14
N VAL A 36 -26.65 14.85 -7.68
CA VAL A 36 -25.24 14.51 -7.43
C VAL A 36 -24.87 14.16 -5.98
N THR A 37 -25.08 12.92 -5.57
CA THR A 37 -24.18 12.29 -4.58
C THR A 37 -22.88 11.95 -5.30
N GLN A 38 -21.96 12.92 -5.31
CA GLN A 38 -20.56 12.65 -5.64
C GLN A 38 -20.07 11.64 -4.61
N GLN A 39 -19.98 10.38 -5.00
CA GLN A 39 -19.42 9.33 -4.17
C GLN A 39 -17.97 9.73 -3.89
N GLN A 40 -17.70 10.18 -2.65
CA GLN A 40 -16.35 10.52 -2.22
C GLN A 40 -15.56 9.21 -2.10
N CYS A 41 -15.01 8.76 -3.21
CA CYS A 41 -13.94 7.78 -3.21
C CYS A 41 -12.72 8.40 -2.49
N GLY A 42 -11.84 7.56 -1.93
CA GLY A 42 -10.60 8.01 -1.31
C GLY A 42 -9.65 8.73 -2.28
N VAL A 43 -8.35 8.60 -2.07
CA VAL A 43 -7.33 9.28 -2.91
C VAL A 43 -7.38 8.83 -4.38
N MET A 44 -8.02 7.70 -4.67
CA MET A 44 -8.11 7.13 -6.01
C MET A 44 -9.53 7.15 -6.61
N ALA A 45 -9.59 7.20 -7.94
CA ALA A 45 -10.80 6.99 -8.72
C ALA A 45 -11.46 5.63 -8.39
N PRO A 46 -12.79 5.47 -8.62
CA PRO A 46 -13.47 4.21 -8.43
C PRO A 46 -12.76 3.05 -9.13
N VAL A 47 -12.60 1.93 -8.44
CA VAL A 47 -12.02 0.69 -8.97
C VAL A 47 -13.14 -0.27 -9.31
N THR A 48 -13.14 -0.81 -10.52
CA THR A 48 -14.13 -1.82 -10.92
C THR A 48 -13.64 -3.23 -10.60
N LEU A 49 -14.39 -3.99 -9.82
CA LEU A 49 -14.18 -5.40 -9.54
C LEU A 49 -14.96 -6.24 -10.56
N TYR A 50 -14.25 -7.02 -11.37
CA TYR A 50 -14.86 -7.98 -12.29
C TYR A 50 -14.83 -9.37 -11.66
N LEU A 51 -16.02 -9.91 -11.39
CA LEU A 51 -16.19 -11.19 -10.71
C LEU A 51 -16.80 -12.22 -11.65
N PRO A 52 -16.29 -13.46 -11.70
CA PRO A 52 -16.93 -14.52 -12.45
C PRO A 52 -18.23 -14.89 -11.73
N THR A 53 -19.31 -15.02 -12.50
CA THR A 53 -20.65 -15.31 -11.95
C THR A 53 -20.66 -16.55 -11.05
N SER A 54 -19.80 -17.53 -11.32
CA SER A 54 -19.68 -18.77 -10.54
C SER A 54 -19.02 -18.63 -9.16
N HIS A 55 -18.23 -17.57 -8.92
CA HIS A 55 -17.46 -17.40 -7.66
C HIS A 55 -17.71 -16.05 -6.98
N GLU A 56 -18.71 -15.29 -7.43
CA GLU A 56 -19.03 -13.96 -6.90
C GLU A 56 -19.12 -13.94 -5.37
N GLN A 57 -19.96 -14.79 -4.77
CA GLN A 57 -20.19 -14.77 -3.33
C GLN A 57 -18.92 -15.12 -2.54
N GLN A 58 -18.09 -16.04 -3.05
CA GLN A 58 -16.82 -16.39 -2.44
C GLN A 58 -15.90 -15.17 -2.40
N VAL A 59 -15.73 -14.48 -3.53
CA VAL A 59 -14.88 -13.30 -3.61
C VAL A 59 -15.41 -12.18 -2.71
N LEU A 60 -16.71 -11.87 -2.76
CA LEU A 60 -17.31 -10.83 -1.92
C LEU A 60 -17.18 -11.14 -0.43
N ASN A 61 -17.33 -12.41 -0.03
CA ASN A 61 -17.10 -12.84 1.36
C ASN A 61 -15.64 -12.59 1.78
N ASN A 62 -14.68 -12.93 0.93
CA ASN A 62 -13.26 -12.69 1.19
C ASN A 62 -12.95 -11.18 1.32
N LEU A 63 -13.55 -10.36 0.45
CA LEU A 63 -13.40 -8.90 0.42
C LEU A 63 -14.16 -8.18 1.53
N SER A 64 -15.11 -8.83 2.20
CA SER A 64 -15.93 -8.21 3.25
C SER A 64 -15.10 -7.56 4.37
N ARG A 65 -13.88 -8.06 4.60
CA ARG A 65 -12.95 -7.55 5.62
C ARG A 65 -12.03 -6.44 5.13
N TRP A 66 -12.06 -6.10 3.83
CA TRP A 66 -11.17 -5.09 3.24
C TRP A 66 -11.26 -3.74 3.95
N HIS A 67 -12.46 -3.29 4.34
CA HIS A 67 -12.66 -2.03 5.06
C HIS A 67 -11.85 -1.89 6.37
N LYS A 68 -11.34 -3.00 6.93
CA LYS A 68 -10.49 -3.03 8.13
C LYS A 68 -8.99 -3.01 7.80
N HIS A 69 -8.62 -3.23 6.54
CA HIS A 69 -7.24 -3.28 6.10
C HIS A 69 -6.62 -1.88 6.08
N PRO A 70 -5.35 -1.68 6.47
CA PRO A 70 -4.71 -0.35 6.50
C PRO A 70 -4.74 0.39 5.16
N LEU A 71 -4.64 -0.34 4.04
CA LEU A 71 -4.70 0.26 2.70
C LEU A 71 -6.10 0.67 2.24
N ALA A 72 -7.16 0.29 2.96
CA ALA A 72 -8.52 0.64 2.57
C ALA A 72 -8.73 2.16 2.55
N ARG A 73 -7.98 2.93 3.35
CA ARG A 73 -8.05 4.40 3.31
C ARG A 73 -7.63 5.00 1.96
N PHE A 74 -6.86 4.27 1.16
CA PHE A 74 -6.40 4.71 -0.16
C PHE A 74 -7.26 4.14 -1.29
N VAL A 75 -7.78 2.93 -1.11
CA VAL A 75 -8.65 2.24 -2.07
C VAL A 75 -9.88 1.71 -1.33
N ASN A 76 -10.97 2.48 -1.30
CA ASN A 76 -12.22 2.13 -0.61
C ASN A 76 -13.45 2.12 -1.52
N CYS A 77 -13.28 2.42 -2.81
CA CYS A 77 -14.38 2.69 -3.71
C CYS A 77 -14.43 1.60 -4.79
N PHE A 78 -15.27 0.59 -4.56
CA PHE A 78 -15.44 -0.52 -5.49
C PHE A 78 -16.81 -0.50 -6.16
N SER A 79 -16.83 -0.58 -7.49
CA SER A 79 -18.01 -1.00 -8.25
C SER A 79 -17.85 -2.47 -8.60
N VAL A 80 -18.94 -3.24 -8.57
CA VAL A 80 -18.89 -4.67 -8.88
C VAL A 80 -19.57 -4.91 -10.22
N GLN A 81 -18.86 -5.57 -11.13
CA GLN A 81 -19.38 -6.09 -12.39
C GLN A 81 -19.19 -7.59 -12.45
N ARG A 82 -20.12 -8.27 -13.12
CA ARG A 82 -20.12 -9.72 -13.28
C ARG A 82 -19.79 -10.09 -14.70
N TYR A 83 -19.08 -11.19 -14.87
CA TYR A 83 -18.79 -11.75 -16.18
C TYR A 83 -18.99 -13.27 -16.22
N ARG A 84 -19.06 -13.81 -17.44
CA ARG A 84 -19.02 -15.23 -17.75
C ARG A 84 -17.65 -15.59 -18.33
N PRO A 85 -17.04 -16.74 -17.98
CA PRO A 85 -15.69 -17.09 -18.40
C PRO A 85 -15.41 -16.94 -19.90
N GLU A 86 -16.40 -17.18 -20.76
CA GLU A 86 -16.29 -17.09 -22.22
C GLU A 86 -16.11 -15.65 -22.73
N GLN A 87 -16.21 -14.65 -21.87
CA GLN A 87 -15.94 -13.24 -22.19
C GLN A 87 -14.46 -12.88 -22.08
N LEU A 88 -13.64 -13.74 -21.47
CA LEU A 88 -12.21 -13.54 -21.27
C LEU A 88 -11.39 -14.53 -22.08
N HIS A 89 -10.26 -14.04 -22.58
CA HIS A 89 -9.14 -14.86 -23.01
C HIS A 89 -8.05 -14.78 -21.94
N CYS A 90 -7.70 -15.92 -21.35
CA CYS A 90 -6.67 -16.00 -20.31
C CYS A 90 -5.58 -16.99 -20.69
N GLU A 91 -4.33 -16.61 -20.48
CA GLU A 91 -3.15 -17.45 -20.65
C GLU A 91 -2.21 -17.31 -19.44
N ARG A 92 -1.31 -18.30 -19.27
CA ARG A 92 -0.22 -18.23 -18.28
C ARG A 92 1.00 -17.63 -18.95
N ALA A 93 1.43 -16.46 -18.47
CA ALA A 93 2.56 -15.72 -19.02
C ALA A 93 3.81 -15.83 -18.13
N GLY A 94 4.97 -15.84 -18.79
CA GLY A 94 6.28 -15.80 -18.16
C GLY A 94 6.67 -17.05 -17.37
N THR A 95 7.89 -17.04 -16.83
CA THR A 95 8.47 -18.15 -16.07
C THR A 95 7.73 -18.44 -14.76
N ARG A 96 7.03 -17.45 -14.22
CA ARG A 96 6.21 -17.58 -13.01
C ARG A 96 4.74 -17.96 -13.28
N GLN A 97 4.35 -18.15 -14.54
CA GLN A 97 3.00 -18.60 -14.90
C GLN A 97 1.91 -17.66 -14.33
N ARG A 98 2.13 -16.34 -14.45
CA ARG A 98 1.17 -15.32 -14.03
C ARG A 98 -0.03 -15.32 -14.98
N ALA A 99 -1.22 -15.05 -14.46
CA ALA A 99 -2.42 -14.90 -15.27
C ALA A 99 -2.31 -13.62 -16.12
N ASN A 100 -2.46 -13.79 -17.42
CA ASN A 100 -2.60 -12.70 -18.40
C ASN A 100 -3.98 -12.85 -19.04
N CYS A 101 -4.91 -11.96 -18.68
CA CYS A 101 -6.31 -12.07 -19.08
C CYS A 101 -6.79 -10.78 -19.76
N GLY A 102 -7.39 -10.94 -20.93
CA GLY A 102 -8.00 -9.84 -21.70
C GLY A 102 -9.44 -10.16 -22.06
N TRP A 103 -10.22 -9.12 -22.36
CA TRP A 103 -11.60 -9.28 -22.84
C TRP A 103 -11.62 -9.67 -24.32
N HIS A 104 -12.52 -10.58 -24.70
CA HIS A 104 -12.67 -11.01 -26.10
C HIS A 104 -13.12 -9.88 -27.04
N SER A 105 -13.90 -8.91 -26.54
CA SER A 105 -14.36 -7.74 -27.29
C SER A 105 -13.79 -6.46 -26.71
N SER A 106 -12.83 -5.85 -27.41
CA SER A 106 -12.16 -4.58 -27.07
C SER A 106 -13.05 -3.32 -27.18
N ASN A 107 -14.39 -3.47 -27.25
CA ASN A 107 -15.32 -2.35 -27.45
C ASN A 107 -15.68 -1.59 -26.16
N GLU A 108 -15.25 -2.07 -24.99
CA GLU A 108 -15.26 -1.23 -23.80
C GLU A 108 -13.90 -0.56 -23.68
N ASP A 109 -13.93 0.77 -23.69
CA ASP A 109 -12.79 1.64 -23.40
C ASP A 109 -12.43 1.50 -21.90
N LEU A 110 -11.92 0.31 -21.55
CA LEU A 110 -11.43 -0.05 -20.22
C LEU A 110 -10.09 0.63 -19.92
N SER A 111 -9.56 1.40 -20.87
CA SER A 111 -8.19 1.93 -20.84
C SER A 111 -7.98 2.98 -19.76
N SER A 112 -9.03 3.70 -19.33
CA SER A 112 -8.90 4.81 -18.39
C SER A 112 -9.33 4.51 -16.95
N THR A 113 -9.96 3.36 -16.69
CA THR A 113 -10.49 3.03 -15.35
C THR A 113 -9.73 1.85 -14.76
N ARG A 114 -9.21 2.00 -13.54
CA ARG A 114 -8.54 0.90 -12.82
C ARG A 114 -9.53 -0.23 -12.53
N SER A 115 -9.09 -1.48 -12.75
CA SER A 115 -9.91 -2.67 -12.57
C SER A 115 -9.19 -3.81 -11.86
N ILE A 116 -9.93 -4.60 -11.09
CA ILE A 116 -9.44 -5.83 -10.49
C ILE A 116 -10.26 -6.98 -11.08
N LEU A 117 -9.61 -7.84 -11.83
CA LEU A 117 -10.19 -8.98 -12.50
C LEU A 117 -9.94 -10.24 -11.68
N PHE A 118 -10.99 -10.81 -11.11
CA PHE A 118 -10.90 -12.11 -10.43
C PHE A 118 -11.10 -13.22 -11.46
N VAL A 119 -10.21 -14.21 -11.50
CA VAL A 119 -10.26 -15.33 -12.46
C VAL A 119 -10.08 -16.67 -11.74
N ALA A 120 -10.51 -17.77 -12.36
CA ALA A 120 -10.28 -19.09 -11.78
C ALA A 120 -8.77 -19.34 -11.56
N ALA A 121 -8.41 -20.01 -10.45
CA ALA A 121 -7.01 -20.22 -10.05
C ALA A 121 -6.17 -20.98 -11.09
N GLU A 122 -6.81 -21.77 -11.96
CA GLU A 122 -6.14 -22.46 -13.06
C GLU A 122 -5.54 -21.53 -14.13
N HIS A 123 -5.96 -20.27 -14.20
CA HIS A 123 -5.42 -19.30 -15.16
C HIS A 123 -4.05 -18.74 -14.78
N GLY A 124 -3.55 -18.98 -13.56
CA GLY A 124 -2.20 -18.62 -13.15
C GLY A 124 -2.13 -17.79 -11.87
N LEU A 125 -0.90 -17.35 -11.53
CA LEU A 125 -0.64 -16.49 -10.38
C LEU A 125 -1.11 -15.05 -10.60
N ALA A 126 -1.21 -14.28 -9.52
CA ALA A 126 -1.56 -12.87 -9.59
C ALA A 126 -0.62 -12.05 -10.51
N SER A 127 -1.18 -11.04 -11.15
CA SER A 127 -0.46 -10.06 -11.96
C SER A 127 -0.99 -8.66 -11.70
N SER A 128 -0.11 -7.67 -11.80
CA SER A 128 -0.45 -6.25 -11.67
C SER A 128 0.13 -5.47 -12.83
N TYR A 129 -0.76 -4.75 -13.50
CA TYR A 129 -0.49 -3.79 -14.56
C TYR A 129 -1.04 -2.42 -14.12
N PRO A 130 -0.60 -1.31 -14.73
CA PRO A 130 -0.98 0.04 -14.29
C PRO A 130 -2.50 0.28 -14.10
N ASN A 131 -3.33 -0.33 -14.95
CA ASN A 131 -4.79 -0.17 -14.92
C ASN A 131 -5.56 -1.48 -14.63
N GLN A 132 -4.87 -2.61 -14.45
CA GLN A 132 -5.52 -3.89 -14.16
C GLN A 132 -4.70 -4.74 -13.21
N ILE A 133 -5.34 -5.22 -12.14
CA ILE A 133 -4.83 -6.32 -11.32
C ILE A 133 -5.63 -7.57 -11.68
N THR A 134 -4.96 -8.70 -11.92
CA THR A 134 -5.61 -10.00 -12.08
C THR A 134 -5.31 -10.87 -10.87
N LEU A 135 -6.36 -11.41 -10.23
CA LEU A 135 -6.27 -12.23 -9.03
C LEU A 135 -7.02 -13.56 -9.19
N PRO A 136 -6.49 -14.67 -8.66
CA PRO A 136 -7.28 -15.88 -8.46
C PRO A 136 -8.54 -15.62 -7.61
N THR A 137 -9.65 -16.32 -7.86
CA THR A 137 -10.89 -16.22 -7.07
C THR A 137 -10.74 -16.66 -5.62
N ASP A 138 -9.69 -17.44 -5.32
CA ASP A 138 -9.30 -17.86 -3.98
C ASP A 138 -8.17 -17.00 -3.37
N ALA A 139 -7.80 -15.89 -4.02
CA ALA A 139 -6.80 -14.96 -3.51
C ALA A 139 -7.14 -14.48 -2.09
N SER A 140 -6.12 -14.46 -1.23
CA SER A 140 -6.24 -13.93 0.12
C SER A 140 -6.35 -12.41 0.12
N LEU A 141 -6.85 -11.84 1.22
CA LEU A 141 -6.87 -10.38 1.40
C LEU A 141 -5.46 -9.78 1.39
N SER A 142 -4.47 -10.53 1.86
CA SER A 142 -3.07 -10.11 1.91
C SER A 142 -2.44 -10.09 0.51
N LEU A 143 -2.79 -11.05 -0.35
CA LEU A 143 -2.38 -11.02 -1.76
C LEU A 143 -3.02 -9.83 -2.50
N LEU A 144 -4.32 -9.57 -2.31
CA LEU A 144 -4.96 -8.36 -2.84
C LEU A 144 -4.23 -7.08 -2.36
N ALA A 145 -3.90 -7.01 -1.07
CA ALA A 145 -3.21 -5.87 -0.50
C ALA A 145 -1.82 -5.65 -1.11
N HIS A 146 -1.08 -6.74 -1.38
CA HIS A 146 0.21 -6.69 -2.07
C HIS A 146 0.07 -6.08 -3.47
N GLU A 147 -0.88 -6.59 -4.29
CA GLU A 147 -1.09 -6.07 -5.65
C GLU A 147 -1.56 -4.60 -5.65
N LEU A 148 -2.42 -4.23 -4.69
CA LEU A 148 -2.81 -2.83 -4.48
C LEU A 148 -1.64 -1.96 -4.01
N GLY A 149 -0.66 -2.53 -3.30
CA GLY A 149 0.59 -1.87 -2.96
C GLY A 149 1.33 -1.37 -4.20
N HIS A 150 1.37 -2.17 -5.27
CA HIS A 150 1.92 -1.74 -6.56
C HIS A 150 1.19 -0.52 -7.12
N TRP A 151 -0.14 -0.57 -7.21
CA TRP A 151 -0.93 0.59 -7.65
C TRP A 151 -0.75 1.87 -6.83
N LEU A 152 -0.30 1.73 -5.58
CA LEU A 152 -0.01 2.80 -4.64
C LEU A 152 1.47 3.21 -4.64
N GLY A 153 2.25 2.73 -5.60
CA GLY A 153 3.64 3.15 -5.84
C GLY A 153 4.70 2.35 -5.08
N LEU A 154 4.36 1.15 -4.59
CA LEU A 154 5.33 0.26 -3.93
C LEU A 154 5.88 -0.80 -4.89
N ALA A 155 7.18 -1.04 -4.81
CA ALA A 155 7.89 -2.06 -5.56
C ALA A 155 8.11 -3.33 -4.73
N ASP A 156 8.33 -4.44 -5.43
CA ASP A 156 8.68 -5.74 -4.83
C ASP A 156 10.05 -5.71 -4.14
N GLU A 157 10.13 -6.36 -2.98
CA GLU A 157 11.34 -6.45 -2.16
C GLU A 157 12.01 -7.83 -2.20
N TYR A 158 11.38 -8.81 -2.83
CA TYR A 158 11.96 -10.13 -3.09
C TYR A 158 12.76 -10.11 -4.40
N ALA A 159 13.58 -11.14 -4.64
CA ALA A 159 14.33 -11.31 -5.89
C ALA A 159 13.41 -11.31 -7.13
N MET A 160 13.45 -10.23 -7.90
CA MET A 160 12.69 -10.12 -9.13
C MET A 160 13.18 -11.15 -10.15
N ALA A 161 12.31 -11.56 -11.06
CA ALA A 161 12.73 -12.36 -12.20
C ALA A 161 13.76 -11.56 -13.03
N PRO A 162 14.78 -12.20 -13.63
CA PRO A 162 15.91 -11.49 -14.26
C PRO A 162 15.50 -10.38 -15.24
N GLU A 163 14.53 -10.64 -16.11
CA GLU A 163 14.04 -9.66 -17.08
C GLU A 163 13.42 -8.42 -16.43
N LEU A 164 12.62 -8.62 -15.37
CA LEU A 164 12.01 -7.53 -14.61
C LEU A 164 13.06 -6.77 -13.80
N ALA A 165 13.97 -7.50 -13.15
CA ALA A 165 15.07 -6.92 -12.38
C ALA A 165 15.94 -6.02 -13.26
N GLU A 166 16.29 -6.48 -14.46
CA GLU A 166 17.11 -5.74 -15.42
C GLU A 166 16.47 -4.41 -15.82
N ASN A 167 15.15 -4.38 -16.04
CA ASN A 167 14.43 -3.15 -16.35
C ASN A 167 14.28 -2.23 -15.12
N PHE A 168 13.94 -2.78 -13.95
CA PHE A 168 13.77 -2.03 -12.71
C PHE A 168 15.09 -1.41 -12.23
N CYS A 169 16.12 -2.22 -12.04
CA CYS A 169 17.39 -1.84 -11.44
C CYS A 169 18.27 -0.97 -12.35
N SER A 170 17.96 -0.93 -13.65
CA SER A 170 18.59 -0.02 -14.62
C SER A 170 17.78 1.27 -14.84
N GLY A 171 16.70 1.52 -14.09
CA GLY A 171 15.90 2.73 -14.19
C GLY A 171 15.07 2.83 -15.48
N ARG A 172 14.81 1.70 -16.14
CA ARG A 172 13.98 1.62 -17.36
C ARG A 172 12.53 1.23 -17.07
N TYR A 173 12.15 1.15 -15.81
CA TYR A 173 10.83 0.75 -15.37
C TYR A 173 9.96 1.96 -15.10
N ASP A 174 8.89 2.10 -15.88
CA ASP A 174 7.94 3.22 -15.82
C ASP A 174 6.90 3.01 -14.70
N HIS A 175 7.39 2.87 -13.47
CA HIS A 175 6.56 2.75 -12.29
C HIS A 175 7.23 3.39 -11.09
N ALA A 176 6.46 4.14 -10.32
CA ALA A 176 6.90 4.74 -9.07
C ALA A 176 7.44 3.68 -8.10
N SER A 177 8.54 4.00 -7.40
CA SER A 177 9.11 3.15 -6.36
C SER A 177 9.33 3.96 -5.10
N ALA A 178 8.33 3.98 -4.22
CA ALA A 178 8.38 4.74 -2.97
C ALA A 178 9.23 4.04 -1.89
N ASN A 179 9.27 2.70 -1.90
CA ASN A 179 9.91 1.87 -0.86
C ASN A 179 11.23 1.24 -1.30
N VAL A 180 11.62 1.33 -2.58
CA VAL A 180 12.88 0.75 -3.06
C VAL A 180 13.72 1.79 -3.78
N VAL A 181 14.98 1.92 -3.36
CA VAL A 181 16.01 2.71 -4.04
C VAL A 181 17.16 1.79 -4.46
N VAL A 182 17.74 2.05 -5.63
CA VAL A 182 18.83 1.25 -6.19
C VAL A 182 20.11 2.08 -6.27
N THR A 183 21.23 1.52 -5.84
CA THR A 183 22.57 2.10 -5.99
C THR A 183 23.45 1.22 -6.89
N ASP A 184 24.48 1.82 -7.49
CA ASP A 184 25.50 1.14 -8.30
C ASP A 184 26.76 0.76 -7.49
N ARG A 185 26.80 1.15 -6.22
CA ARG A 185 27.93 0.99 -5.32
C ARG A 185 27.46 0.80 -3.89
N LEU A 186 28.31 0.12 -3.13
CA LEU A 186 28.13 -0.13 -1.69
C LEU A 186 28.87 0.88 -0.81
N GLN A 187 29.75 1.69 -1.39
CA GLN A 187 30.55 2.67 -0.67
C GLN A 187 30.45 4.04 -1.34
N MET A 188 30.35 5.09 -0.52
CA MET A 188 30.17 6.47 -0.97
C MET A 188 31.04 7.43 -0.14
N SER A 189 31.44 8.55 -0.74
CA SER A 189 31.93 9.72 -0.03
C SER A 189 30.82 10.38 0.79
N SER A 190 31.18 11.32 1.67
CA SER A 190 30.20 12.05 2.47
C SER A 190 29.25 12.87 1.58
N ALA A 191 29.78 13.46 0.50
CA ALA A 191 28.99 14.25 -0.45
C ALA A 191 27.99 13.39 -1.24
N GLU A 192 28.44 12.22 -1.74
CA GLU A 192 27.57 11.27 -2.43
C GLU A 192 26.46 10.74 -1.51
N LEU A 193 26.78 10.46 -0.25
CA LEU A 193 25.79 9.95 0.71
C LEU A 193 24.75 11.02 1.10
N GLN A 194 25.16 12.28 1.24
CA GLN A 194 24.23 13.40 1.43
C GLN A 194 23.31 13.57 0.22
N GLN A 195 23.86 13.47 -0.99
CA GLN A 195 23.05 13.52 -2.21
C GLN A 195 22.05 12.37 -2.27
N LEU A 196 22.47 11.14 -1.96
CA LEU A 196 21.59 9.99 -1.87
C LEU A 196 20.48 10.24 -0.86
N TRP A 197 20.80 10.71 0.35
CA TRP A 197 19.83 11.04 1.39
C TRP A 197 18.76 12.00 0.89
N HIS A 198 19.13 13.09 0.21
CA HIS A 198 18.16 14.04 -0.35
C HIS A 198 17.26 13.46 -1.44
N GLN A 199 17.71 12.41 -2.13
CA GLN A 199 16.94 11.74 -3.18
C GLN A 199 16.05 10.62 -2.67
N LEU A 200 16.19 10.19 -1.41
CA LEU A 200 15.36 9.12 -0.86
C LEU A 200 13.89 9.56 -0.75
N PRO A 201 12.93 8.73 -1.20
CA PRO A 201 11.51 9.00 -1.00
C PRO A 201 11.16 9.17 0.49
N TRP A 202 11.87 8.46 1.38
CA TRP A 202 11.70 8.50 2.83
C TRP A 202 12.74 9.37 3.55
N HIS A 203 13.41 10.30 2.87
CA HIS A 203 14.43 11.15 3.52
C HIS A 203 13.89 11.91 4.74
N PHE A 204 12.60 12.27 4.72
CA PHE A 204 11.90 12.93 5.82
C PHE A 204 11.83 12.11 7.11
N ALA A 205 12.04 10.79 7.03
CA ALA A 205 12.04 9.86 8.15
C ALA A 205 13.46 9.46 8.59
N VAL A 206 14.49 10.10 8.00
CA VAL A 206 15.91 9.90 8.33
C VAL A 206 16.47 11.23 8.81
N ASP A 207 16.66 11.37 10.12
CA ASP A 207 17.08 12.64 10.74
C ASP A 207 18.48 13.09 10.28
N ASP A 208 19.35 12.14 9.96
CA ASP A 208 20.73 12.40 9.58
C ASP A 208 21.22 11.41 8.52
N TRP A 209 21.79 11.90 7.42
CA TRP A 209 22.33 11.08 6.34
C TRP A 209 23.35 10.04 6.80
N ARG A 210 24.05 10.29 7.92
CA ARG A 210 25.00 9.33 8.52
C ARG A 210 24.33 8.06 9.03
N GLN A 211 23.01 8.06 9.22
CA GLN A 211 22.24 6.85 9.58
C GLN A 211 22.15 5.85 8.42
N LEU A 212 22.40 6.28 7.18
CA LEU A 212 22.30 5.44 5.97
C LEU A 212 23.51 4.52 5.77
N ALA A 213 24.60 4.72 6.52
CA ALA A 213 25.85 4.02 6.30
C ALA A 213 26.71 3.94 7.57
N LYS A 214 27.75 3.11 7.52
CA LYS A 214 28.80 3.02 8.55
C LYS A 214 30.08 3.67 8.04
N ALA A 215 30.71 4.53 8.84
CA ALA A 215 31.99 5.13 8.48
C ALA A 215 33.07 4.05 8.35
N VAL A 216 33.79 4.07 7.23
CA VAL A 216 34.98 3.24 6.98
C VAL A 216 36.25 4.05 7.30
N ASN A 217 36.27 5.32 6.88
CA ASN A 217 37.28 6.33 7.24
C ASN A 217 36.66 7.73 7.14
N GLU A 218 37.49 8.79 7.19
CA GLU A 218 37.04 10.19 7.24
C GLU A 218 36.10 10.62 6.11
N ASP A 219 36.25 10.08 4.89
CA ASP A 219 35.40 10.43 3.75
C ASP A 219 34.95 9.20 2.95
N LYS A 220 34.75 8.09 3.65
CA LYS A 220 34.29 6.85 3.03
C LYS A 220 33.31 6.12 3.92
N TRP A 221 32.13 5.85 3.38
CA TRP A 221 30.99 5.30 4.08
C TRP A 221 30.51 4.04 3.39
N GLN A 222 30.29 2.97 4.15
CA GLN A 222 29.72 1.70 3.69
C GLN A 222 28.21 1.74 3.89
N LEU A 223 27.44 1.70 2.80
CA LEU A 223 25.97 1.74 2.84
C LEU A 223 25.40 0.59 3.69
N GLY A 224 24.36 0.90 4.44
CA GLY A 224 23.67 -0.01 5.34
C GLY A 224 23.41 0.62 6.71
N SER A 225 22.14 0.69 7.09
CA SER A 225 21.68 1.23 8.37
C SER A 225 21.71 0.21 9.51
N LEU A 226 21.55 0.68 10.75
CA LEU A 226 21.30 -0.20 11.90
C LEU A 226 19.84 -0.70 11.85
N ALA A 227 19.62 -1.93 12.30
CA ALA A 227 18.35 -2.64 12.15
C ALA A 227 17.14 -1.93 12.79
N ASN A 228 17.34 -1.15 13.85
CA ASN A 228 16.27 -0.45 14.58
C ASN A 228 15.99 0.97 14.08
N MET A 229 16.53 1.36 12.93
CA MET A 229 16.38 2.71 12.36
C MET A 229 15.76 2.64 10.96
N VAL A 230 15.08 3.73 10.58
CA VAL A 230 14.73 3.97 9.17
C VAL A 230 16.02 4.32 8.42
N GLY A 231 16.22 3.75 7.24
CA GLY A 231 17.42 4.04 6.45
C GLY A 231 17.58 3.16 5.22
N LEU A 232 18.75 2.54 5.04
CA LEU A 232 19.05 1.63 3.94
C LEU A 232 19.19 0.19 4.46
N HIS A 233 18.19 -0.64 4.19
CA HIS A 233 18.20 -2.07 4.50
C HIS A 233 18.24 -2.86 3.20
N ALA A 234 19.26 -3.69 3.04
CA ALA A 234 19.47 -4.44 1.80
C ALA A 234 18.32 -5.43 1.55
N ILE A 235 17.89 -5.52 0.30
CA ILE A 235 16.84 -6.43 -0.18
C ILE A 235 17.25 -7.10 -1.48
N ALA A 236 16.54 -8.18 -1.82
CA ALA A 236 16.91 -9.06 -2.91
C ALA A 236 16.46 -8.58 -4.30
N THR A 237 15.71 -7.47 -4.39
CA THR A 237 15.07 -6.96 -5.62
C THR A 237 15.98 -6.99 -6.86
N CYS A 238 17.25 -6.62 -6.70
CA CYS A 238 18.23 -6.52 -7.78
C CYS A 238 19.26 -7.66 -7.84
N ASP A 239 19.07 -8.77 -7.12
CA ASP A 239 20.06 -9.87 -7.04
C ASP A 239 20.44 -10.47 -8.41
N ALA A 240 19.57 -10.34 -9.41
CA ALA A 240 19.81 -10.83 -10.77
C ALA A 240 20.60 -9.85 -11.66
N VAL A 241 20.94 -8.64 -11.16
CA VAL A 241 21.61 -7.59 -11.95
C VAL A 241 22.95 -7.24 -11.30
N GLU A 242 24.04 -7.54 -12.00
CA GLU A 242 25.39 -7.30 -11.49
C GLU A 242 25.66 -5.81 -11.22
N GLY A 243 26.30 -5.52 -10.09
CA GLY A 243 26.65 -4.15 -9.70
C GLY A 243 25.46 -3.28 -9.29
N LYS A 244 24.28 -3.85 -9.06
CA LYS A 244 23.10 -3.15 -8.54
C LYS A 244 22.76 -3.63 -7.14
N TYR A 245 22.45 -2.68 -6.26
CA TYR A 245 22.10 -2.94 -4.87
C TYR A 245 20.79 -2.25 -4.54
N ALA A 246 19.81 -3.01 -4.06
CA ALA A 246 18.49 -2.50 -3.71
C ALA A 246 18.35 -2.32 -2.20
N TRP A 247 17.64 -1.26 -1.82
CA TRP A 247 17.47 -0.84 -0.43
C TRP A 247 16.02 -0.50 -0.14
N ARG A 248 15.53 -0.92 1.03
CA ARG A 248 14.24 -0.51 1.59
C ARG A 248 14.42 0.33 2.87
N PRO A 249 13.39 1.07 3.31
CA PRO A 249 13.51 1.96 4.47
C PRO A 249 13.52 1.27 5.84
N VAL A 250 12.97 0.06 5.97
CA VAL A 250 12.82 -0.63 7.27
C VAL A 250 13.53 -1.97 7.30
N ALA A 251 14.01 -2.42 8.46
CA ALA A 251 14.69 -3.71 8.58
C ALA A 251 13.73 -4.89 8.50
N ASP A 252 12.53 -4.74 9.08
CA ASP A 252 11.53 -5.79 9.16
C ASP A 252 11.06 -6.26 7.79
N MET A 253 10.71 -7.55 7.69
CA MET A 253 10.07 -8.07 6.48
C MET A 253 8.72 -7.39 6.27
N THR A 254 8.38 -7.12 5.02
CA THR A 254 7.19 -6.36 4.65
C THR A 254 6.26 -7.16 3.74
N PRO A 255 5.00 -6.73 3.58
CA PRO A 255 4.08 -7.32 2.61
C PRO A 255 4.59 -7.25 1.16
N MET A 256 5.53 -6.36 0.84
CA MET A 256 6.16 -6.25 -0.48
C MET A 256 7.31 -7.25 -0.67
N GLN A 257 7.79 -7.89 0.40
CA GLN A 257 8.73 -9.01 0.32
C GLN A 257 7.99 -10.35 0.29
N TYR A 258 6.99 -10.52 1.16
CA TYR A 258 6.12 -11.69 1.21
C TYR A 258 4.69 -11.26 1.47
N TYR A 259 3.77 -11.57 0.56
CA TYR A 259 2.40 -11.05 0.60
C TYR A 259 1.59 -11.52 1.82
N ASP A 260 1.99 -12.61 2.49
CA ASP A 260 1.30 -13.18 3.64
C ASP A 260 1.69 -12.51 4.98
N ILE A 261 2.67 -11.61 4.94
CA ILE A 261 2.97 -10.70 6.04
C ILE A 261 1.82 -9.72 6.17
N ASN A 262 1.13 -9.74 7.31
CA ASN A 262 -0.07 -8.94 7.55
C ASN A 262 0.22 -7.59 8.23
N GLN A 263 1.49 -7.28 8.48
CA GLN A 263 1.91 -6.03 9.12
C GLN A 263 2.45 -5.06 8.07
N TRP A 264 1.69 -4.00 7.80
CA TRP A 264 2.12 -2.89 6.96
C TRP A 264 2.90 -1.88 7.82
N PRO A 265 4.18 -1.59 7.51
CA PRO A 265 4.94 -0.59 8.26
C PRO A 265 4.25 0.78 8.20
N PRO A 266 4.15 1.52 9.32
CA PRO A 266 3.56 2.86 9.32
C PRO A 266 4.19 3.80 8.29
N LEU A 267 5.50 3.69 8.09
CA LEU A 267 6.24 4.47 7.09
C LEU A 267 5.76 4.20 5.66
N TYR A 268 5.35 2.97 5.33
CA TYR A 268 4.85 2.64 3.97
C TYR A 268 3.51 3.32 3.74
N LEU A 269 2.66 3.33 4.76
CA LEU A 269 1.39 4.03 4.72
C LEU A 269 1.58 5.55 4.61
N GLU A 270 2.68 6.11 5.15
CA GLU A 270 3.04 7.51 4.97
C GLU A 270 3.60 7.80 3.57
N LEU A 271 4.46 6.92 3.05
CA LEU A 271 4.99 7.00 1.68
C LEU A 271 3.87 7.02 0.64
N ILE A 272 2.83 6.18 0.81
CA ILE A 272 1.66 6.17 -0.07
C ILE A 272 0.86 7.48 0.03
N ALA A 273 0.77 8.08 1.22
CA ALA A 273 -0.03 9.27 1.44
C ALA A 273 0.64 10.57 0.94
N ARG A 274 1.95 10.54 0.69
CA ARG A 274 2.72 11.70 0.24
C ARG A 274 2.64 11.83 -1.29
N PRO A 275 2.40 13.03 -1.83
CA PRO A 275 2.57 13.28 -3.26
C PRO A 275 4.00 12.95 -3.68
N GLN A 276 4.14 12.19 -4.77
CA GLN A 276 5.43 11.94 -5.42
C GLN A 276 5.74 13.01 -6.46
#